data_AF-A0A5D4T0P6-F1
#
_entry.id   AF-A0A5D4T0P6-F1
#
_cell.length_a   1.000
_cell.length_b   1.000
_cell.length_c   1.000
_cell.angle_alpha   90.00
_cell.angle_beta   90.00
_cell.angle_gamma   90.00
#
_symmetry.space_group_name_H-M   'P 1'
#
loop_
_entity.id
_entity.type
_entity.pdbx_description
1 polymer ?
#
loop_
_entity_poly.entity_id
_entity_poly.type
_entity_poly.pdbx_seq_one_letter_code
_entity_poly.pdbx_strand_id
1 'polypeptide(L)'
;MSAFLLHQIESYRLEKLFYHETNQQLELEAMMKYTWDTIQAESLLVGSNPAPIYIFPTGEASVTSKDVDEIKEIMIICSTTEGREYKATIIYDMGIHEVIAWYETN
;
A
#
# COMPACT_ATOMS: atom_id res chain seq x y z
N MET A 1 -32.09 32.53 -3.47
CA MET A 1 -32.47 31.24 -2.86
C MET A 1 -31.94 30.04 -3.65
N SER A 2 -32.10 29.98 -4.98
CA SER A 2 -31.53 28.92 -5.83
C SER A 2 -30.01 28.81 -5.76
N ALA A 3 -29.28 29.94 -5.77
CA ALA A 3 -27.81 29.95 -5.69
C ALA A 3 -27.26 29.39 -4.37
N PHE A 4 -27.99 29.58 -3.26
CA PHE A 4 -27.61 29.02 -1.95
C PHE A 4 -27.79 27.51 -1.91
N LEU A 5 -28.89 26.99 -2.48
CA LEU A 5 -29.12 25.55 -2.62
C LEU A 5 -28.08 24.89 -3.53
N LEU A 6 -27.75 25.52 -4.66
CA LEU A 6 -26.68 25.07 -5.57
C LEU A 6 -25.33 25.00 -4.85
N HIS A 7 -24.97 26.05 -4.10
CA HIS A 7 -23.76 26.05 -3.30
C HIS A 7 -23.74 24.91 -2.27
N GLN A 8 -24.85 24.69 -1.53
CA GLN A 8 -24.92 23.59 -0.56
C GLN A 8 -24.77 22.20 -1.21
N ILE A 9 -25.39 21.99 -2.37
CA ILE A 9 -25.26 20.73 -3.13
C ILE A 9 -23.80 20.51 -3.55
N GLU A 10 -23.15 21.56 -4.02
CA GLU A 10 -21.76 21.50 -4.48
C GLU A 10 -20.79 21.25 -3.32
N SER A 11 -20.96 21.94 -2.18
CA SER A 11 -20.20 21.67 -0.95
C SER A 11 -20.37 20.22 -0.49
N TYR A 12 -21.60 19.72 -0.44
CA TYR A 12 -21.86 18.33 -0.04
C TYR A 12 -21.21 17.30 -0.98
N ARG A 13 -21.21 17.58 -2.29
CA ARG A 13 -20.55 16.72 -3.28
C ARG A 13 -19.04 16.68 -3.07
N LEU A 14 -18.43 17.83 -2.80
CA LEU A 14 -16.99 17.94 -2.54
C LEU A 14 -16.59 17.20 -1.26
N GLU A 15 -17.35 17.36 -0.18
CA GLU A 15 -17.12 16.62 1.06
C GLU A 15 -17.18 15.11 0.83
N LYS A 16 -18.20 14.63 0.11
CA LYS A 16 -18.34 13.20 -0.19
C LYS A 16 -17.17 12.65 -1.01
N LEU A 17 -16.69 13.42 -1.99
CA LEU A 17 -15.51 13.05 -2.76
C LEU A 17 -14.28 12.98 -1.87
N PHE A 18 -14.04 13.99 -1.03
CA PHE A 18 -12.92 14.01 -0.09
C PHE A 18 -12.92 12.79 0.85
N TYR A 19 -14.08 12.46 1.45
CA TYR A 19 -14.21 11.27 2.30
C TYR A 19 -13.91 9.97 1.54
N HIS A 20 -14.36 9.88 0.29
CA HIS A 20 -14.12 8.71 -0.53
C HIS A 20 -12.64 8.52 -0.85
N GLU A 21 -11.96 9.60 -1.26
CA GLU A 21 -10.51 9.57 -1.53
C GLU A 21 -9.70 9.25 -0.26
N THR A 22 -10.11 9.78 0.88
CA THR A 22 -9.47 9.51 2.18
C THR A 22 -9.61 8.05 2.58
N ASN A 23 -10.80 7.45 2.39
CA ASN A 23 -11.02 6.05 2.68
C ASN A 23 -10.14 5.14 1.80
N GLN A 24 -10.03 5.45 0.51
CA GLN A 24 -9.17 4.68 -0.40
C GLN A 24 -7.70 4.76 0.01
N GLN A 25 -7.23 5.93 0.44
CA GLN A 25 -5.86 6.07 0.95
C GLN A 25 -5.64 5.23 2.20
N LEU A 26 -6.57 5.27 3.15
CA LEU A 26 -6.51 4.49 4.38
C LEU A 26 -6.48 2.98 4.09
N GLU A 27 -7.28 2.53 3.11
CA GLU A 27 -7.30 1.13 2.68
C GLU A 27 -5.95 0.71 2.09
N LEU A 28 -5.35 1.53 1.23
CA LEU A 28 -4.02 1.27 0.66
C LEU A 28 -2.93 1.20 1.74
N GLU A 29 -2.95 2.10 2.72
CA GLU A 29 -2.02 2.08 3.85
C GLU A 29 -2.19 0.82 4.71
N ALA A 30 -3.43 0.42 4.98
CA ALA A 30 -3.72 -0.80 5.72
C ALA A 30 -3.25 -2.06 4.97
N MET A 31 -3.47 -2.12 3.66
CA MET A 31 -3.00 -3.21 2.79
C MET A 31 -1.47 -3.27 2.77
N MET A 32 -0.79 -2.13 2.61
CA MET A 32 0.67 -2.08 2.63
C MET A 32 1.22 -2.61 3.94
N LYS A 33 0.72 -2.09 5.07
CA LYS A 33 1.17 -2.49 6.39
C LYS A 33 1.00 -3.99 6.62
N TYR A 34 -0.18 -4.52 6.31
CA TYR A 34 -0.44 -5.95 6.45
C TYR A 34 0.50 -6.79 5.58
N THR A 35 0.72 -6.37 4.33
CA THR A 35 1.59 -7.07 3.39
C THR A 35 3.03 -7.07 3.89
N TRP A 36 3.52 -5.93 4.37
CA TRP A 36 4.85 -5.81 4.96
C TRP A 36 5.02 -6.67 6.22
N ASP A 37 4.09 -6.57 7.17
CA ASP A 37 4.12 -7.36 8.42
C ASP A 37 4.15 -8.86 8.11
N THR A 38 3.42 -9.28 7.07
CA THR A 38 3.39 -10.68 6.61
C THR A 38 4.70 -11.09 5.96
N ILE A 39 5.28 -10.26 5.07
CA ILE A 39 6.60 -10.52 4.46
C ILE A 39 7.67 -10.62 5.54
N GLN A 40 7.62 -9.75 6.55
CA GLN A 40 8.55 -9.76 7.67
C GLN A 40 8.43 -11.06 8.48
N ALA A 41 7.20 -11.51 8.74
CA ALA A 41 6.95 -12.73 9.49
C ALA A 41 7.29 -14.01 8.70
N GLU A 42 6.97 -14.07 7.40
CA GLU A 42 7.08 -15.29 6.60
C GLU A 42 8.43 -15.39 5.88
N SER A 43 8.90 -14.30 5.27
CA SER A 43 10.09 -14.37 4.43
C SER A 43 11.39 -14.29 5.20
N LEU A 44 11.41 -13.47 6.26
CA LEU A 44 12.64 -13.24 7.02
C LEU A 44 12.84 -14.26 8.16
N LEU A 45 11.77 -14.85 8.70
CA LEU A 45 11.87 -15.83 9.79
C LEU A 45 11.81 -17.30 9.33
N VAL A 46 11.08 -17.61 8.26
CA VAL A 46 10.85 -19.00 7.81
C VAL A 46 11.67 -19.36 6.56
N GLY A 47 12.35 -18.38 5.96
CA GLY A 47 13.18 -18.58 4.76
C GLY A 47 12.38 -18.94 3.50
N SER A 48 11.07 -18.68 3.50
CA SER A 48 10.22 -18.88 2.34
C SER A 48 10.16 -17.61 1.49
N ASN A 49 9.98 -17.75 0.18
CA ASN A 49 9.67 -16.59 -0.65
C ASN A 49 8.26 -16.11 -0.31
N PRO A 50 8.03 -14.78 -0.18
CA PRO A 50 6.72 -14.24 0.10
C PRO A 50 5.76 -14.57 -1.05
N ALA A 51 4.46 -14.63 -0.74
CA ALA A 51 3.46 -14.81 -1.80
C ALA A 51 3.56 -13.64 -2.80
N PRO A 52 3.52 -13.91 -4.11
CA PRO A 52 3.66 -12.85 -5.10
C PRO A 52 2.45 -11.91 -5.15
N ILE A 53 1.27 -12.36 -4.68
CA ILE A 53 0.02 -11.61 -4.69
C ILE A 53 -0.78 -11.92 -3.42
N TYR A 54 -1.25 -10.88 -2.76
CA TYR A 54 -2.20 -10.91 -1.64
C TYR A 54 -3.52 -10.28 -2.10
N ILE A 55 -4.63 -11.00 -1.92
CA ILE A 55 -5.96 -10.55 -2.35
C ILE A 55 -6.71 -10.02 -1.14
N PHE A 56 -7.25 -8.81 -1.26
CA PHE A 56 -8.06 -8.14 -0.26
C PHE A 56 -9.48 -7.91 -0.80
N PRO A 57 -10.49 -7.71 0.06
CA PRO A 57 -11.84 -7.39 -0.39
C PRO A 57 -11.94 -6.12 -1.24
N THR A 58 -11.04 -5.15 -1.01
CA THR A 58 -11.04 -3.83 -1.64
C THR A 58 -9.92 -3.64 -2.67
N GLY A 59 -9.10 -4.67 -2.93
CA GLY A 59 -7.96 -4.56 -3.82
C GLY A 59 -7.02 -5.75 -3.79
N GLU A 60 -5.81 -5.55 -4.30
CA GLU A 60 -4.74 -6.55 -4.26
C GLU A 60 -3.40 -5.89 -3.96
N ALA A 61 -2.48 -6.65 -3.37
CA ALA A 61 -1.09 -6.25 -3.20
C ALA A 61 -0.19 -7.25 -3.92
N SER A 62 0.59 -6.77 -4.87
CA SER A 62 1.62 -7.58 -5.53
C SER A 62 2.97 -7.32 -4.89
N VAL A 63 3.76 -8.38 -4.74
CA VAL A 63 5.06 -8.35 -4.09
C VAL A 63 6.07 -8.94 -5.04
N THR A 64 7.14 -8.20 -5.26
CA THR A 64 8.32 -8.68 -6.00
C THR A 64 9.52 -8.49 -5.10
N SER A 65 10.38 -9.50 -5.05
CA SER A 65 11.62 -9.43 -4.27
C SER A 65 12.80 -9.80 -5.14
N LYS A 66 13.92 -9.13 -4.90
CA LYS A 66 15.18 -9.35 -5.59
C LYS A 66 16.28 -9.38 -4.55
N ASP A 67 17.00 -10.49 -4.52
CA ASP A 67 18.14 -10.65 -3.64
C ASP A 67 19.42 -10.16 -4.36
N VAL A 68 20.18 -9.30 -3.69
CA VAL A 68 21.45 -8.74 -4.14
C VAL A 68 22.45 -8.88 -2.98
N ASP A 69 23.19 -9.99 -2.98
CA ASP A 69 24.11 -10.38 -1.89
C ASP A 69 23.40 -10.44 -0.53
N GLU A 70 23.81 -9.63 0.44
CA GLU A 70 23.19 -9.52 1.78
C GLU A 70 21.99 -8.56 1.79
N ILE A 71 21.69 -7.90 0.67
CA ILE A 71 20.59 -6.94 0.56
C ILE A 71 19.41 -7.60 -0.17
N LYS A 72 18.22 -7.48 0.40
CA LYS A 72 16.96 -7.88 -0.20
C LYS A 72 16.13 -6.66 -0.55
N GLU A 73 15.89 -6.45 -1.83
CA GLU A 73 15.03 -5.38 -2.34
C GLU A 73 13.62 -5.95 -2.53
N ILE A 74 12.64 -5.36 -1.84
CA ILE A 74 11.25 -5.80 -1.82
C ILE A 74 10.40 -4.66 -2.34
N MET A 75 9.74 -4.85 -3.47
CA MET A 75 8.78 -3.90 -4.02
C MET A 75 7.37 -4.44 -3.80
N ILE A 76 6.55 -3.64 -3.13
CA ILE A 76 5.14 -3.91 -2.85
C ILE A 76 4.32 -2.87 -3.62
N ILE A 77 3.34 -3.34 -4.38
CA ILE A 77 2.40 -2.51 -5.13
C ILE A 77 1.00 -2.88 -4.68
N CYS A 78 0.36 -1.99 -3.94
CA CYS A 78 -1.05 -2.11 -3.56
C CYS A 78 -1.92 -1.39 -4.58
N SER A 79 -3.01 -2.01 -5.00
CA SER A 79 -3.99 -1.40 -5.90
C SER A 79 -5.41 -1.63 -5.40
N THR A 80 -6.24 -0.59 -5.38
CA THR A 80 -7.67 -0.74 -5.09
C THR A 80 -8.44 -1.18 -6.33
N THR A 81 -9.65 -1.71 -6.15
CA THR A 81 -10.57 -2.05 -7.25
C THR A 81 -10.95 -0.84 -8.11
N GLU A 82 -10.77 0.37 -7.59
CA GLU A 82 -11.05 1.63 -8.27
C GLU A 82 -9.83 2.22 -8.99
N GLY A 83 -8.70 1.50 -9.00
CA GLY A 83 -7.52 1.82 -9.80
C GLY A 83 -6.53 2.78 -9.16
N ARG A 84 -6.66 3.08 -7.85
CA ARG A 84 -5.60 3.79 -7.12
C ARG A 84 -4.47 2.82 -6.81
N GLU A 85 -3.24 3.28 -6.96
CA GLU A 85 -2.05 2.50 -6.67
C GLU A 85 -1.22 3.17 -5.58
N TYR A 86 -0.57 2.35 -4.76
CA TYR A 86 0.43 2.78 -3.79
C TYR A 86 1.62 1.83 -3.88
N LYS A 87 2.81 2.39 -4.11
CA LYS A 87 4.03 1.61 -4.35
C LYS A 87 5.05 1.91 -3.26
N ALA A 88 5.60 0.86 -2.67
CA ALA A 88 6.71 0.97 -1.74
C ALA A 88 7.86 0.06 -2.20
N THR A 89 9.09 0.59 -2.16
CA THR A 89 10.31 -0.19 -2.34
C THR A 89 11.10 -0.17 -1.04
N ILE A 90 11.41 -1.35 -0.54
CA ILE A 90 11.99 -1.58 0.77
C ILE A 90 13.33 -2.27 0.56
N ILE A 91 14.39 -1.69 1.12
CA ILE A 91 15.73 -2.25 1.08
C ILE A 91 16.00 -2.83 2.47
N TYR A 92 16.09 -4.15 2.55
CA TYR A 92 16.33 -4.89 3.78
C TYR A 92 17.73 -5.50 3.78
N ASP A 93 18.47 -5.36 4.87
CA ASP A 93 19.76 -6.01 5.06
C ASP A 93 19.57 -7.33 5.82
N MET A 94 19.87 -8.45 5.17
CA MET A 94 19.78 -9.79 5.74
C MET A 94 20.91 -10.09 6.74
N GLY A 95 22.04 -9.36 6.70
CA GLY A 95 23.14 -9.50 7.64
C GLY A 95 22.80 -8.93 9.01
N ILE A 96 22.36 -7.66 9.06
CA ILE A 96 21.98 -6.98 10.31
C ILE A 96 20.50 -7.13 10.69
N HIS A 97 19.69 -7.71 9.80
CA HIS A 97 18.26 -7.92 9.97
C HIS A 97 17.44 -6.62 10.12
N GLU A 98 17.84 -5.55 9.43
CA GLU A 98 17.20 -4.23 9.52
C GLU A 98 16.79 -3.67 8.16
N VAL A 99 15.79 -2.78 8.16
CA VAL A 99 15.40 -2.00 6.98
C VAL A 99 16.38 -0.84 6.82
N ILE A 100 17.11 -0.80 5.72
CA ILE A 100 18.05 0.29 5.39
C ILE A 100 17.31 1.47 4.78
N ALA A 101 16.35 1.20 3.89
CA ALA A 101 15.64 2.26 3.17
C ALA A 101 14.19 1.87 2.85
N TRP A 102 13.34 2.89 2.80
CA TRP A 102 11.93 2.80 2.47
C TRP A 102 11.56 3.95 1.54
N TYR A 103 11.17 3.63 0.30
CA TYR A 103 10.80 4.59 -0.72
C TYR A 103 9.35 4.42 -1.11
N GLU A 104 8.55 5.46 -0.93
CA GLU A 104 7.13 5.46 -1.27
C GLU A 104 6.91 6.25 -2.55
N THR A 105 6.01 5.77 -3.40
CA THR A 105 5.51 6.50 -4.57
C THR A 105 3.99 6.34 -4.62
N ASN A 106 3.30 7.47 -4.47
CA ASN A 106 1.87 7.65 -4.73
C ASN A 106 1.65 8.06 -6.19
#